data_AF-A0A7R9DNT8-F1
#
_entry.id   AF-A0A7R9DNT8-F1
#
_cell.length_a   1.000
_cell.length_b   1.000
_cell.length_c   1.000
_cell.angle_alpha   90.00
_cell.angle_beta   90.00
_cell.angle_gamma   90.00
#
_symmetry.space_group_name_H-M   'P 1'
#
loop_
_entity.id
_entity.type
_entity.pdbx_description
1 polymer ?
#
loop_
_entity_poly.entity_id
_entity_poly.type
_entity_poly.pdbx_seq_one_letter_code
_entity_poly.pdbx_strand_id
1 'polypeptide(L)'
;MSVELTNKTSVIPDKDEQDLKSKADELSRSDLQTRNALKEIAPLLTKVQQHELITPALSHILSLSGTVEGVATLLSVPEVLAALVILTQKKTDKLSKDACSALVNVAASSDGADCLLATDIAAQCLKLSGEETDVLAVLLDATADPQFELRAVAGMAFNNLTAGRDGAERVARHLLGDRDALRRLVEAFTSDPGGVGAIFARVLANLAQVPDMRR
;
A
#
# COMPACT_ATOMS: atom_id res chain seq x y z
N MET A 1 -23.76 25.46 64.43
CA MET A 1 -22.88 25.93 63.35
C MET A 1 -22.66 24.78 62.38
N SER A 2 -22.46 25.14 61.10
CA SER A 2 -22.06 24.31 59.95
C SER A 2 -23.17 24.06 58.93
N VAL A 3 -23.27 25.00 57.99
CA VAL A 3 -23.98 24.90 56.71
C VAL A 3 -22.94 24.45 55.68
N GLU A 4 -23.10 23.26 55.11
CA GLU A 4 -22.30 22.81 53.96
C GLU A 4 -22.84 23.45 52.68
N LEU A 5 -22.08 24.40 52.12
CA LEU A 5 -22.29 24.95 50.79
C LEU A 5 -21.63 24.02 49.76
N THR A 6 -22.41 23.13 49.15
CA THR A 6 -21.99 22.44 47.92
C THR A 6 -22.01 23.43 46.77
N ASN A 7 -20.84 23.99 46.45
CA ASN A 7 -20.65 24.85 45.30
C ASN A 7 -20.59 23.97 44.03
N LYS A 8 -21.71 23.82 43.33
CA LYS A 8 -21.76 23.21 41.98
C LYS A 8 -21.32 24.28 40.98
N THR A 9 -20.03 24.33 40.69
CA THR A 9 -19.50 25.11 39.57
C THR A 9 -19.97 24.47 38.27
N SER A 10 -21.04 25.01 37.69
CA SER A 10 -21.46 24.72 36.32
C SER A 10 -20.41 25.29 35.37
N VAL A 11 -19.45 24.45 34.95
CA VAL A 11 -18.51 24.77 33.89
C VAL A 11 -19.30 24.77 32.58
N ILE A 12 -19.69 25.96 32.11
CA ILE A 12 -20.20 26.15 30.75
C ILE A 12 -18.97 26.01 29.84
N PRO A 13 -18.92 25.02 28.93
CA PRO A 13 -17.77 24.83 28.05
C PRO A 13 -17.58 26.06 27.17
N ASP A 14 -16.32 26.48 27.02
CA ASP A 14 -15.94 27.68 26.29
C ASP A 14 -16.38 27.55 24.83
N LYS A 15 -16.78 28.67 24.21
CA LYS A 15 -17.33 28.66 22.84
C LYS A 15 -16.31 28.10 21.84
N ASP A 16 -15.03 28.32 22.10
CA ASP A 16 -13.91 27.80 21.33
C ASP A 16 -13.76 26.27 21.46
N GLU A 17 -14.08 25.68 22.62
CA GLU A 17 -14.11 24.22 22.81
C GLU A 17 -15.26 23.57 22.03
N GLN A 18 -16.43 24.23 21.97
CA GLN A 18 -17.57 23.74 21.19
C GLN A 18 -17.31 23.80 19.69
N ASP A 19 -16.66 24.86 19.21
CA ASP A 19 -16.30 25.04 17.79
C ASP A 19 -15.16 24.12 17.34
N LEU A 20 -14.22 23.77 18.23
CA LEU A 20 -13.20 22.77 17.94
C LEU A 20 -13.79 21.36 17.90
N LYS A 21 -14.71 21.05 18.82
CA LYS A 21 -15.37 19.74 18.88
C LYS A 21 -16.27 19.50 17.67
N SER A 22 -17.01 20.52 17.23
CA SER A 22 -17.87 20.42 16.04
C SER A 22 -17.06 20.18 14.76
N LYS A 23 -15.93 20.87 14.57
CA LYS A 23 -15.02 20.63 13.44
C LYS A 23 -14.40 19.24 13.46
N ALA A 24 -14.02 18.74 14.63
CA ALA A 24 -13.48 17.39 14.77
C ALA A 24 -14.53 16.32 14.41
N ASP A 25 -15.79 16.52 14.83
CA ASP A 25 -16.90 15.62 14.49
C ASP A 25 -17.22 15.63 12.98
N GLU A 26 -17.15 16.79 12.33
CA GLU A 26 -17.34 16.92 10.88
C GLU A 26 -16.21 16.23 10.09
N LEU A 27 -14.96 16.43 10.50
CA LEU A 27 -13.81 15.76 9.88
C LEU A 27 -13.93 14.23 10.01
N SER A 28 -14.31 13.74 11.20
CA SER A 28 -14.51 12.30 11.46
C SER A 28 -15.60 11.69 10.57
N ARG A 29 -16.70 12.42 10.30
CA ARG A 29 -17.76 11.98 9.38
C ARG A 29 -17.27 11.93 7.94
N SER A 30 -16.52 12.94 7.51
CA SER A 30 -15.92 12.99 6.16
C SER A 30 -14.98 11.81 5.92
N ASP A 31 -14.14 11.48 6.91
CA ASP A 31 -13.21 10.35 6.82
C ASP A 31 -13.94 9.00 6.78
N LEU A 32 -15.01 8.86 7.56
CA LEU A 32 -15.85 7.66 7.52
C LEU A 32 -16.53 7.50 6.15
N GLN A 33 -17.05 8.59 5.58
CA GLN A 33 -17.68 8.58 4.26
C GLN A 33 -16.67 8.20 3.17
N THR A 34 -15.45 8.75 3.23
CA THR A 34 -14.38 8.42 2.28
C THR A 34 -14.02 6.94 2.35
N ARG A 35 -13.85 6.39 3.56
CA ARG A 35 -13.53 4.97 3.75
C ARG A 35 -14.64 4.04 3.23
N ASN A 36 -15.90 4.41 3.45
CA ASN A 36 -17.03 3.63 2.92
C ASN A 36 -17.08 3.67 1.39
N ALA A 37 -16.88 4.84 0.79
CA ALA A 37 -16.81 4.97 -0.67
C ALA A 37 -15.67 4.14 -1.27
N LEU A 38 -14.49 4.14 -0.63
CA LEU A 38 -13.35 3.32 -1.03
C LEU A 38 -13.66 1.82 -0.99
N LYS A 39 -14.36 1.36 0.06
CA LYS A 39 -14.82 -0.04 0.18
C LYS A 39 -15.79 -0.44 -0.93
N GLU A 40 -16.70 0.46 -1.30
CA GLU A 40 -17.67 0.22 -2.38
C GLU A 40 -17.00 0.18 -3.76
N ILE A 41 -15.94 0.98 -3.95
CA ILE A 41 -15.21 1.08 -5.22
C ILE A 41 -14.24 -0.09 -5.43
N ALA A 42 -13.64 -0.66 -4.39
CA ALA A 42 -12.62 -1.70 -4.52
C ALA A 42 -13.05 -2.91 -5.40
N PRO A 43 -14.27 -3.47 -5.28
CA PRO A 43 -14.76 -4.53 -6.18
C PRO A 43 -15.01 -4.09 -7.62
N LEU A 44 -15.12 -2.78 -7.89
CA LEU A 44 -15.29 -2.24 -9.23
C LEU A 44 -13.95 -2.11 -9.94
N LEU A 45 -12.87 -1.78 -9.20
CA LEU A 45 -11.51 -1.68 -9.73
C LEU A 45 -11.03 -3.00 -10.36
N THR A 46 -11.53 -4.15 -9.87
CA THR A 46 -11.14 -5.47 -10.40
C THR A 46 -11.98 -5.93 -11.59
N LYS A 47 -13.07 -5.22 -11.94
CA LYS A 47 -13.96 -5.54 -13.06
C LYS A 47 -13.54 -4.83 -14.34
N VAL A 48 -12.64 -5.49 -15.08
CA VAL A 48 -11.98 -4.98 -16.30
C VAL A 48 -12.92 -4.36 -17.35
N GLN A 49 -14.19 -4.76 -17.42
CA GLN A 49 -15.12 -4.28 -18.45
C GLN A 49 -15.65 -2.83 -18.23
N GLN A 50 -15.24 -2.12 -17.17
CA GLN A 50 -15.77 -0.79 -16.81
C GLN A 50 -14.69 0.29 -16.71
N HIS A 51 -13.80 0.41 -17.70
CA HIS A 51 -12.68 1.38 -17.70
C HIS A 51 -13.11 2.83 -17.40
N GLU A 52 -14.29 3.26 -17.86
CA GLU A 52 -14.84 4.61 -17.60
C GLU A 52 -15.12 4.87 -16.13
N LEU A 53 -15.46 3.84 -15.35
CA LEU A 53 -15.68 3.92 -13.91
C LEU A 53 -14.38 3.76 -13.12
N ILE A 54 -13.44 2.94 -13.63
CA ILE A 54 -12.18 2.66 -12.95
C ILE A 54 -11.23 3.86 -13.02
N THR A 55 -11.15 4.55 -14.15
CA THR A 55 -10.17 5.63 -14.36
C THR A 55 -10.32 6.78 -13.34
N PRO A 56 -11.52 7.36 -13.11
CA PRO A 56 -11.68 8.43 -12.13
C PRO A 56 -11.43 7.96 -10.70
N ALA A 57 -11.90 6.74 -10.37
CA ALA A 57 -11.71 6.14 -9.06
C ALA A 57 -10.23 5.92 -8.74
N LEU A 58 -9.48 5.35 -9.69
CA LEU A 58 -8.06 5.09 -9.53
C LEU A 58 -7.24 6.39 -9.49
N SER A 59 -7.61 7.39 -10.29
CA SER A 59 -6.99 8.72 -10.21
C SER A 59 -7.18 9.37 -8.83
N HIS A 60 -8.35 9.16 -8.20
CA HIS A 60 -8.59 9.63 -6.84
C HIS A 60 -7.73 8.87 -5.82
N ILE A 61 -7.66 7.54 -5.91
CA ILE A 61 -6.80 6.71 -5.05
C ILE A 61 -5.32 7.10 -5.19
N LEU A 62 -4.85 7.31 -6.42
CA LEU A 62 -3.48 7.79 -6.67
C LEU A 62 -3.24 9.16 -6.01
N SER A 63 -4.21 10.08 -6.11
CA SER A 63 -4.10 11.39 -5.44
C SER A 63 -4.02 11.25 -3.91
N LEU A 64 -4.84 10.38 -3.31
CA LEU A 64 -4.80 10.09 -1.88
C LEU A 64 -3.46 9.47 -1.46
N SER A 65 -2.92 8.56 -2.28
CA SER A 65 -1.61 7.94 -1.98
C SER A 65 -0.46 8.97 -1.94
N GLY A 66 -0.64 10.15 -2.56
CA GLY A 66 0.37 11.21 -2.58
C GLY A 66 0.50 11.99 -1.27
N THR A 67 -0.37 11.79 -0.28
CA THR A 67 -0.32 12.49 1.01
C THR A 67 -0.28 11.51 2.19
N VAL A 68 0.24 11.95 3.34
CA VAL A 68 0.37 11.10 4.53
C VAL A 68 -1.02 10.71 5.06
N GLU A 69 -1.95 11.66 5.10
CA GLU A 69 -3.33 11.46 5.56
C GLU A 69 -4.10 10.55 4.61
N GLY A 70 -3.88 10.70 3.30
CA GLY A 70 -4.50 9.86 2.29
C GLY A 70 -3.98 8.43 2.33
N VAL A 71 -2.66 8.23 2.51
CA VAL A 71 -2.09 6.89 2.76
C VAL A 71 -2.71 6.28 4.01
N ALA A 72 -2.78 6.98 5.14
CA ALA A 72 -3.41 6.46 6.36
C ALA A 72 -4.87 6.04 6.12
N THR A 73 -5.61 6.81 5.31
CA THR A 73 -6.97 6.46 4.89
C THR A 73 -6.99 5.17 4.06
N LEU A 74 -6.10 5.02 3.09
CA LEU A 74 -5.98 3.81 2.26
C LEU A 74 -5.61 2.57 3.09
N LEU A 75 -4.71 2.69 4.06
CA LEU A 75 -4.32 1.59 4.96
C LEU A 75 -5.50 1.08 5.81
N SER A 76 -6.48 1.93 6.09
CA SER A 76 -7.70 1.54 6.80
C SER A 76 -8.72 0.76 5.94
N VAL A 77 -8.43 0.60 4.64
CA VAL A 77 -9.28 -0.11 3.66
C VAL A 77 -8.45 -1.12 2.87
N PRO A 78 -8.16 -2.31 3.44
CA PRO A 78 -7.33 -3.35 2.80
C PRO A 78 -7.84 -3.80 1.43
N GLU A 79 -9.14 -3.73 1.17
CA GLU A 79 -9.74 -4.06 -0.11
C GLU A 79 -9.20 -3.20 -1.25
N VAL A 80 -8.93 -1.91 -1.00
CA VAL A 80 -8.35 -1.02 -2.00
C VAL A 80 -6.91 -1.42 -2.30
N LEU A 81 -6.12 -1.73 -1.26
CA LEU A 81 -4.73 -2.18 -1.45
C LEU A 81 -4.68 -3.47 -2.27
N ALA A 82 -5.55 -4.44 -1.97
CA ALA A 82 -5.68 -5.66 -2.75
C ALA A 82 -6.07 -5.38 -4.21
N ALA A 83 -7.02 -4.47 -4.45
CA ALA A 83 -7.39 -4.05 -5.80
C ALA A 83 -6.22 -3.42 -6.57
N LEU A 84 -5.37 -2.61 -5.91
CA LEU A 84 -4.16 -2.04 -6.51
C LEU A 84 -3.14 -3.13 -6.90
N VAL A 85 -2.94 -4.15 -6.05
CA VAL A 85 -2.09 -5.30 -6.35
C VAL A 85 -2.62 -6.07 -7.57
N ILE A 86 -3.93 -6.33 -7.63
CA ILE A 86 -4.57 -7.00 -8.78
C ILE A 86 -4.40 -6.19 -10.07
N LEU A 87 -4.62 -4.87 -10.01
CA LEU A 87 -4.49 -3.99 -11.18
C LEU A 87 -3.06 -3.91 -11.71
N THR A 88 -2.05 -4.04 -10.84
CA THR A 88 -0.63 -4.00 -11.23
C THR A 88 -0.22 -5.15 -12.14
N GLN A 89 -0.96 -6.25 -12.14
CA GLN A 89 -0.70 -7.42 -13.00
C GLN A 89 -1.16 -7.23 -14.46
N LYS A 90 -1.90 -6.15 -14.76
CA LYS A 90 -2.44 -5.92 -16.11
C LYS A 90 -1.37 -5.30 -17.00
N LYS A 91 -0.90 -6.06 -18.00
CA LYS A 91 0.36 -5.76 -18.70
C LYS A 91 0.47 -4.46 -19.50
N THR A 92 -0.62 -3.78 -19.87
CA THR A 92 -0.52 -2.58 -20.75
C THR A 92 -1.77 -1.69 -20.66
N ASP A 93 -2.07 -1.16 -19.49
CA ASP A 93 -3.12 -0.15 -19.34
C ASP A 93 -2.63 1.00 -18.46
N LYS A 94 -3.06 2.22 -18.77
CA LYS A 94 -2.91 3.41 -17.93
C LYS A 94 -3.32 3.09 -16.48
N LEU A 95 -4.32 2.23 -16.31
CA LEU A 95 -4.75 1.73 -15.00
C LEU A 95 -3.65 0.99 -14.23
N SER A 96 -2.87 0.13 -14.88
CA SER A 96 -1.76 -0.54 -14.21
C SER A 96 -0.68 0.43 -13.78
N LYS A 97 -0.46 1.51 -14.55
CA LYS A 97 0.51 2.55 -14.19
C LYS A 97 0.09 3.28 -12.93
N ASP A 98 -1.15 3.78 -12.89
CA ASP A 98 -1.66 4.53 -11.75
C ASP A 98 -1.72 3.63 -10.50
N ALA A 99 -2.10 2.35 -10.65
CA ALA A 99 -2.08 1.39 -9.56
C ALA A 99 -0.66 1.13 -9.03
N CYS A 100 0.30 0.89 -9.92
CA CYS A 100 1.68 0.65 -9.54
C CYS A 100 2.31 1.89 -8.87
N SER A 101 2.01 3.10 -9.36
CA SER A 101 2.45 4.36 -8.73
C SER A 101 1.83 4.57 -7.35
N ALA A 102 0.55 4.23 -7.16
CA ALA A 102 -0.07 4.27 -5.84
C ALA A 102 0.60 3.29 -4.87
N LEU A 103 0.96 2.08 -5.32
CA LEU A 103 1.71 1.12 -4.50
C LEU A 103 3.10 1.63 -4.11
N VAL A 104 3.82 2.33 -5.01
CA VAL A 104 5.11 2.97 -4.67
C VAL A 104 4.93 3.94 -3.51
N ASN A 105 3.91 4.79 -3.57
CA ASN A 105 3.64 5.79 -2.54
C ASN A 105 3.23 5.15 -1.21
N VAL A 106 2.35 4.15 -1.25
CA VAL A 106 1.93 3.40 -0.05
C VAL A 106 3.13 2.70 0.59
N ALA A 107 3.94 1.99 -0.21
CA ALA A 107 5.11 1.27 0.29
C ALA A 107 6.22 2.19 0.82
N ALA A 108 6.19 3.50 0.51
CA ALA A 108 7.21 4.45 0.96
C ALA A 108 7.21 4.67 2.48
N SER A 109 6.12 4.35 3.18
CA SER A 109 6.06 4.36 4.65
C SER A 109 6.20 2.94 5.22
N SER A 110 6.72 2.84 6.45
CA SER A 110 6.84 1.54 7.14
C SER A 110 5.49 0.86 7.30
N ASP A 111 4.48 1.60 7.77
CA ASP A 111 3.13 1.08 7.98
C ASP A 111 2.50 0.57 6.67
N GLY A 112 2.72 1.29 5.57
CA GLY A 112 2.21 0.89 4.27
C GLY A 112 2.93 -0.33 3.71
N ALA A 113 4.26 -0.42 3.86
CA ALA A 113 5.01 -1.62 3.54
C ALA A 113 4.54 -2.83 4.36
N ASP A 114 4.36 -2.66 5.67
CA ASP A 114 3.89 -3.71 6.57
C ASP A 114 2.49 -4.19 6.23
N CYS A 115 1.59 -3.27 5.87
CA CYS A 115 0.23 -3.59 5.45
C CYS A 115 0.22 -4.33 4.11
N LEU A 116 1.02 -3.90 3.12
CA LEU A 116 1.13 -4.61 1.85
C LEU A 116 1.67 -6.04 2.02
N LEU A 117 2.61 -6.24 2.95
CA LEU A 117 3.20 -7.54 3.28
C LEU A 117 2.32 -8.42 4.18
N ALA A 118 1.13 -7.96 4.57
CA ALA A 118 0.27 -8.69 5.48
C ALA A 118 -0.58 -9.75 4.75
N THR A 119 -0.84 -10.87 5.43
CA THR A 119 -1.58 -12.02 4.87
C THR A 119 -3.04 -11.70 4.53
N ASP A 120 -3.60 -10.69 5.18
CA ASP A 120 -4.97 -10.23 4.89
C ASP A 120 -5.08 -9.63 3.49
N ILE A 121 -4.04 -8.98 2.95
CA ILE A 121 -4.04 -8.51 1.56
C ILE A 121 -4.20 -9.66 0.57
N ALA A 122 -3.43 -10.75 0.73
CA ALA A 122 -3.58 -11.93 -0.13
C ALA A 122 -5.00 -12.52 -0.06
N ALA A 123 -5.58 -12.58 1.15
CA ALA A 123 -6.96 -13.03 1.35
C ALA A 123 -8.00 -12.07 0.74
N GLN A 124 -7.75 -10.76 0.73
CA GLN A 124 -8.61 -9.78 0.06
C GLN A 124 -8.49 -9.89 -1.46
N CYS A 125 -7.29 -10.14 -2.00
CA CYS A 125 -7.10 -10.43 -3.41
C CYS A 125 -7.98 -11.63 -3.82
N LEU A 126 -7.90 -12.74 -3.08
CA LEU A 126 -8.72 -13.93 -3.32
C LEU A 126 -10.23 -13.61 -3.34
N LYS A 127 -10.71 -12.76 -2.42
CA LYS A 127 -12.13 -12.35 -2.39
C LYS A 127 -12.53 -11.49 -3.59
N LEU A 128 -11.62 -10.64 -4.09
CA LEU A 128 -11.93 -9.67 -5.15
C LEU A 128 -11.75 -10.22 -6.57
N SER A 129 -10.76 -11.07 -6.80
CA SER A 129 -10.45 -11.66 -8.12
C SER A 129 -10.77 -13.14 -8.24
N GLY A 130 -10.97 -13.85 -7.13
CA GLY A 130 -11.04 -15.32 -7.10
C GLY A 130 -9.67 -16.01 -7.11
N GLU A 131 -8.57 -15.24 -7.06
CA GLU A 131 -7.21 -15.75 -7.09
C GLU A 131 -6.40 -15.17 -5.92
N GLU A 132 -5.77 -16.05 -5.13
CA GLU A 132 -4.84 -15.62 -4.10
C GLU A 132 -3.61 -14.99 -4.76
N THR A 133 -3.35 -13.73 -4.41
CA THR A 133 -2.30 -12.93 -5.04
C THR A 133 -1.36 -12.41 -3.97
N ASP A 134 -0.10 -12.81 -4.05
CA ASP A 134 0.97 -12.27 -3.21
C ASP A 134 1.58 -11.04 -3.87
N VAL A 135 1.60 -9.91 -3.14
CA VAL A 135 2.21 -8.67 -3.63
C VAL A 135 3.69 -8.84 -3.98
N LEU A 136 4.41 -9.71 -3.25
CA LEU A 136 5.83 -9.95 -3.51
C LEU A 136 6.03 -10.70 -4.82
N ALA A 137 5.23 -11.73 -5.07
CA ALA A 137 5.24 -12.44 -6.34
C ALA A 137 4.87 -11.49 -7.48
N VAL A 138 3.83 -10.67 -7.33
CA VAL A 138 3.42 -9.70 -8.36
C VAL A 138 4.52 -8.68 -8.68
N LEU A 139 5.11 -8.07 -7.66
CA LEU A 139 6.17 -7.09 -7.87
C LEU A 139 7.43 -7.74 -8.42
N LEU A 140 7.80 -8.93 -7.98
CA LEU A 140 8.93 -9.66 -8.54
C LEU A 140 8.68 -10.05 -10.00
N ASP A 141 7.47 -10.48 -10.33
CA ASP A 141 7.07 -10.82 -11.70
C ASP A 141 7.15 -9.63 -12.63
N ALA A 142 6.52 -8.52 -12.22
CA ALA A 142 6.57 -7.25 -12.92
C ALA A 142 8.00 -6.75 -13.12
N THR A 143 8.85 -6.90 -12.11
CA THR A 143 10.22 -6.38 -12.13
C THR A 143 11.23 -7.31 -12.81
N ALA A 144 10.92 -8.59 -12.94
CA ALA A 144 11.74 -9.56 -13.67
C ALA A 144 11.36 -9.67 -15.15
N ASP A 145 10.17 -9.20 -15.56
CA ASP A 145 9.73 -9.22 -16.95
C ASP A 145 10.34 -8.04 -17.74
N PRO A 146 11.29 -8.27 -18.68
CA PRO A 146 11.89 -7.21 -19.48
C PRO A 146 10.91 -6.57 -20.47
N GLN A 147 9.76 -7.19 -20.74
CA GLN A 147 8.71 -6.66 -21.61
C GLN A 147 7.68 -5.83 -20.83
N PHE A 148 7.72 -5.82 -19.50
CA PHE A 148 6.78 -5.06 -18.70
C PHE A 148 7.19 -3.58 -18.66
N GLU A 149 6.37 -2.70 -19.25
CA GLU A 149 6.71 -1.27 -19.37
C GLU A 149 6.88 -0.56 -18.02
N LEU A 150 6.22 -1.06 -16.97
CA LEU A 150 6.25 -0.50 -15.63
C LEU A 150 7.28 -1.19 -14.71
N ARG A 151 8.18 -2.00 -15.27
CA ARG A 151 9.23 -2.75 -14.55
C ARG A 151 9.99 -1.86 -13.55
N ALA A 152 10.38 -0.65 -13.95
CA ALA A 152 11.07 0.29 -13.07
C ALA A 152 10.19 0.79 -11.91
N VAL A 153 8.91 1.07 -12.17
CA VAL A 153 7.96 1.56 -11.15
C VAL A 153 7.65 0.46 -10.13
N ALA A 154 7.40 -0.77 -10.59
CA ALA A 154 7.24 -1.92 -9.72
C ALA A 154 8.51 -2.17 -8.88
N GLY A 155 9.68 -1.91 -9.47
CA GLY A 155 10.97 -2.03 -8.79
C GLY A 155 11.08 -1.05 -7.63
N MET A 156 10.63 0.19 -7.82
CA MET A 156 10.62 1.18 -6.74
C MET A 156 9.72 0.76 -5.59
N ALA A 157 8.53 0.21 -5.88
CA ALA A 157 7.64 -0.31 -4.83
C ALA A 157 8.32 -1.45 -4.08
N PHE A 158 8.93 -2.40 -4.80
CA PHE A 158 9.63 -3.52 -4.20
C PHE A 158 10.84 -3.09 -3.36
N ASN A 159 11.60 -2.11 -3.83
CA ASN A 159 12.67 -1.48 -3.07
C ASN A 159 12.15 -0.88 -1.76
N ASN A 160 11.04 -0.16 -1.80
CA ASN A 160 10.44 0.43 -0.60
C ASN A 160 10.02 -0.64 0.42
N LEU A 161 9.48 -1.79 -0.02
CA LEU A 161 9.16 -2.92 0.86
C LEU A 161 10.37 -3.51 1.59
N THR A 162 11.59 -3.32 1.06
CA THR A 162 12.83 -3.79 1.69
C THR A 162 13.59 -2.71 2.44
N ALA A 163 13.14 -1.45 2.40
CA ALA A 163 13.89 -0.34 2.98
C ALA A 163 13.95 -0.41 4.52
N GLY A 164 12.88 -0.88 5.15
CA GLY A 164 12.81 -1.14 6.59
C GLY A 164 13.31 -2.54 6.94
N ARG A 165 13.84 -2.71 8.16
CA ARG A 165 14.36 -4.00 8.65
C ARG A 165 13.30 -5.10 8.61
N ASP A 166 12.11 -4.84 9.14
CA ASP A 166 11.03 -5.84 9.25
C ASP A 166 10.53 -6.26 7.87
N GLY A 167 10.38 -5.29 6.96
CA GLY A 167 10.07 -5.54 5.56
C GLY A 167 11.13 -6.39 4.87
N ALA A 168 12.42 -6.03 5.01
CA ALA A 168 13.53 -6.82 4.48
C ALA A 168 13.55 -8.26 5.04
N GLU A 169 13.31 -8.45 6.34
CA GLU A 169 13.24 -9.78 6.95
C GLU A 169 12.06 -10.62 6.43
N ARG A 170 10.90 -10.00 6.17
CA ARG A 170 9.74 -10.66 5.54
C ARG A 170 10.02 -11.06 4.10
N VAL A 171 10.56 -10.15 3.30
CA VAL A 171 10.93 -10.42 1.91
C VAL A 171 12.01 -11.49 1.83
N ALA A 172 13.03 -11.43 2.69
CA ALA A 172 14.06 -12.46 2.78
C ALA A 172 13.48 -13.84 3.06
N ARG A 173 12.55 -13.95 4.04
CA ARG A 173 11.87 -15.24 4.32
C ARG A 173 11.10 -15.77 3.11
N HIS A 174 10.43 -14.91 2.37
CA HIS A 174 9.74 -15.29 1.14
C HIS A 174 10.73 -15.81 0.09
N LEU A 175 11.81 -15.07 -0.19
CA LEU A 175 12.83 -15.45 -1.18
C LEU A 175 13.64 -16.70 -0.79
N LEU A 176 13.89 -16.92 0.50
CA LEU A 176 14.57 -18.14 0.97
C LEU A 176 13.65 -19.37 0.89
N GLY A 177 12.33 -19.16 0.98
CA GLY A 177 11.32 -20.20 0.77
C GLY A 177 11.11 -20.55 -0.71
N ASP A 178 11.43 -19.63 -1.63
CA ASP A 178 11.28 -19.80 -3.08
C ASP A 178 12.60 -19.51 -3.83
N ARG A 179 13.32 -20.59 -4.15
CA ARG A 179 14.59 -20.51 -4.89
C ARG A 179 14.44 -19.90 -6.29
N ASP A 180 13.30 -20.09 -6.94
CA ASP A 180 13.07 -19.52 -8.26
C ASP A 180 12.85 -18.01 -8.16
N ALA A 181 12.16 -17.53 -7.13
CA ALA A 181 12.02 -16.11 -6.86
C ALA A 181 13.39 -15.43 -6.64
N LEU A 182 14.25 -16.01 -5.80
CA LEU A 182 15.60 -15.48 -5.58
C LEU A 182 16.45 -15.48 -6.86
N ARG A 183 16.38 -16.56 -7.65
CA ARG A 183 17.08 -16.64 -8.94
C ARG A 183 16.63 -15.53 -9.89
N ARG A 184 15.32 -15.31 -10.02
CA ARG A 184 14.75 -14.27 -10.88
C ARG A 184 15.14 -12.87 -10.44
N LEU A 185 15.25 -12.62 -9.14
CA LEU A 185 15.77 -11.37 -8.59
C LEU A 185 17.22 -11.11 -9.06
N VAL A 186 18.09 -12.12 -9.00
CA VAL A 186 19.49 -12.03 -9.44
C VAL A 186 19.61 -11.90 -10.95
N GLU A 187 18.81 -12.64 -11.72
CA GLU A 187 18.73 -12.51 -13.18
C GLU A 187 18.26 -11.10 -13.58
N ALA A 188 17.25 -10.56 -12.89
CA ALA A 188 16.74 -9.22 -13.14
C ALA A 188 17.80 -8.14 -12.85
N PHE A 189 18.60 -8.30 -11.78
CA PHE A 189 19.75 -7.43 -11.48
C PHE A 189 20.84 -7.49 -12.56
N THR A 190 21.21 -8.69 -13.00
CA THR A 190 22.34 -8.90 -13.93
C THR A 190 22.01 -8.58 -15.39
N SER A 191 20.74 -8.66 -15.78
CA SER A 191 20.28 -8.40 -17.15
C SER A 191 20.31 -6.92 -17.56
N ASP A 192 20.19 -5.99 -16.60
CA ASP A 192 20.25 -4.54 -16.84
C ASP A 192 20.90 -3.84 -15.63
N PRO A 193 22.23 -3.91 -15.46
CA PRO A 193 22.92 -3.37 -14.27
C PRO A 193 22.71 -1.85 -14.07
N GLY A 194 22.27 -1.15 -15.12
CA GLY A 194 21.82 0.24 -15.10
C GLY A 194 20.37 0.34 -14.65
N GLY A 195 19.49 0.86 -15.51
CA GLY A 195 18.08 1.19 -15.26
C GLY A 195 17.42 0.49 -14.07
N VAL A 196 16.89 -0.72 -14.28
CA VAL A 196 16.19 -1.47 -13.23
C VAL A 196 17.17 -2.20 -12.30
N GLY A 197 18.35 -2.59 -12.79
CA GLY A 197 19.37 -3.24 -11.95
C GLY A 197 19.89 -2.35 -10.83
N ALA A 198 19.91 -1.03 -10.98
CA ALA A 198 20.27 -0.09 -9.92
C ALA A 198 19.24 -0.13 -8.78
N ILE A 199 17.97 -0.32 -9.10
CA ILE A 199 16.90 -0.52 -8.11
C ILE A 199 17.11 -1.85 -7.38
N PHE A 200 17.39 -2.92 -8.13
CA PHE A 200 17.67 -4.22 -7.54
C PHE A 200 18.97 -4.28 -6.74
N ALA A 201 19.98 -3.49 -7.10
CA ALA A 201 21.19 -3.35 -6.29
C ALA A 201 20.84 -2.85 -4.89
N ARG A 202 19.89 -1.91 -4.78
CA ARG A 202 19.39 -1.42 -3.48
C ARG A 202 18.60 -2.49 -2.74
N VAL A 203 17.70 -3.20 -3.43
CA VAL A 203 16.96 -4.34 -2.84
C VAL A 203 17.94 -5.38 -2.28
N LEU A 204 18.92 -5.81 -3.06
CA LEU A 204 19.94 -6.77 -2.66
C LEU A 204 20.79 -6.24 -1.49
N ALA A 205 21.14 -4.95 -1.51
CA ALA A 205 21.87 -4.32 -0.40
C ALA A 205 21.04 -4.30 0.89
N ASN A 206 19.73 -4.07 0.82
CA ASN A 206 18.84 -4.14 1.97
C ASN A 206 18.72 -5.58 2.48
N LEU A 207 18.48 -6.54 1.58
CA LEU A 207 18.37 -7.96 1.93
C LEU A 207 19.67 -8.53 2.51
N ALA A 208 20.84 -8.08 2.04
CA ALA A 208 22.13 -8.48 2.58
C ALA A 208 22.33 -8.06 4.05
N GLN A 209 21.53 -7.12 4.56
CA GLN A 209 21.53 -6.77 5.99
C GLN A 209 20.81 -7.82 6.84
N VAL A 210 19.93 -8.64 6.25
CA VAL A 210 19.27 -9.77 6.91
C VAL A 210 20.27 -10.92 7.10
N PRO A 211 20.51 -11.40 8.33
CA PRO A 211 21.51 -12.44 8.60
C PRO A 211 21.36 -13.73 7.80
N ASP A 212 20.13 -14.19 7.57
CA ASP A 212 19.87 -15.44 6.87
C ASP A 212 20.15 -15.36 5.36
N MET A 213 20.10 -14.16 4.77
CA MET A 213 20.45 -13.95 3.35
C MET A 213 21.96 -13.99 3.10
N ARG A 214 22.79 -13.90 4.14
CA ARG A 214 24.27 -13.94 4.02
C ARG A 214 24.85 -15.35 4.12
N ARG A 215 24.01 -16.35 4.39
CA ARG A 215 24.41 -17.75 4.57
C ARG A 215 24.18 -18.54 3.29
#